data_AF-A0A836GPQ2-F1
#
_entry.id   AF-A0A836GPQ2-F1
#
_cell.length_a   1.000
_cell.length_b   1.000
_cell.length_c   1.000
_cell.angle_alpha   90.00
_cell.angle_beta   90.00
_cell.angle_gamma   90.00
#
_symmetry.space_group_name_H-M   'P 1'
#
loop_
_entity.id
_entity.type
_entity.pdbx_description
1 polymer ?
#
loop_
_entity_poly.entity_id
_entity_poly.type
_entity_poly.pdbx_seq_one_letter_code
_entity_poly.pdbx_strand_id
1 'polypeptide(L)'
;MSRNRREFNEQAERFTEAYKDQRIALEQCLQSRINDDINFVCQRQKSAYLEGIAKLFCKREYDAGVLCQRAAGDRWATDCFKENVAFGQCTDRVLKQLYVYNLEHNKKNPRAN
;
A
#
# COMPACT_ATOMS: atom_id res chain seq x y z
N MET A 1 -1.49 21.80 14.25
CA MET A 1 -1.27 20.54 13.50
C MET A 1 -2.40 20.39 12.49
N SER A 2 -2.09 20.15 11.21
CA SER A 2 -3.11 20.03 10.16
C SER A 2 -4.03 18.82 10.43
N ARG A 3 -5.35 19.03 10.33
CA ARG A 3 -6.41 18.02 10.51
C ARG A 3 -6.15 16.75 9.68
N ASN A 4 -5.59 16.93 8.48
CA ASN A 4 -5.21 15.85 7.56
C ASN A 4 -4.12 14.90 8.12
N ARG A 5 -3.24 15.38 9.00
CA ARG A 5 -2.17 14.55 9.57
C ARG A 5 -2.70 13.62 10.66
N ARG A 6 -3.72 14.06 11.41
CA ARG A 6 -4.34 13.25 12.47
C ARG A 6 -5.15 12.10 11.87
N GLU A 7 -6.01 12.39 10.91
CA GLU A 7 -6.84 11.38 10.22
C GLU A 7 -5.97 10.33 9.51
N PHE A 8 -4.89 10.78 8.83
CA PHE A 8 -3.93 9.86 8.21
C PHE A 8 -3.24 8.97 9.24
N ASN A 9 -2.79 9.54 10.37
CA ASN A 9 -2.12 8.76 11.42
C ASN A 9 -3.05 7.72 12.05
N GLU A 10 -4.31 8.07 12.32
CA GLU A 10 -5.31 7.13 12.85
C GLU A 10 -5.58 5.98 11.85
N GLN A 11 -5.63 6.28 10.55
CA GLN A 11 -5.74 5.26 9.50
C GLN A 11 -4.46 4.42 9.38
N ALA A 12 -3.29 5.03 9.49
CA ALA A 12 -1.99 4.35 9.45
C ALA A 12 -1.81 3.40 10.62
N GLU A 13 -2.25 3.78 11.82
CA GLU A 13 -2.24 2.92 13.01
C GLU A 13 -3.15 1.70 12.83
N ARG A 14 -4.41 1.92 12.40
CA ARG A 14 -5.34 0.84 12.08
C ARG A 14 -4.81 -0.08 10.99
N PHE A 15 -4.22 0.48 9.95
CA PHE A 15 -3.60 -0.28 8.86
C PHE A 15 -2.43 -1.13 9.37
N THR A 16 -1.57 -0.55 10.20
CA THR A 16 -0.37 -1.23 10.73
C THR A 16 -0.76 -2.44 11.58
N GLU A 17 -1.80 -2.33 12.40
CA GLU A 17 -2.32 -3.44 13.20
C GLU A 17 -3.06 -4.47 12.34
N ALA A 18 -3.98 -4.03 11.47
CA ALA A 18 -4.79 -4.93 10.65
C ALA A 18 -3.98 -5.73 9.62
N TYR A 19 -2.87 -5.18 9.13
CA TYR A 19 -2.01 -5.80 8.12
C TYR A 19 -0.65 -6.25 8.67
N LYS A 20 -0.53 -6.37 10.01
CA LYS A 20 0.71 -6.74 10.69
C LYS A 20 1.26 -8.09 10.22
N ASP A 21 0.39 -9.10 10.12
CA ASP A 21 0.80 -10.45 9.73
C ASP A 21 1.23 -10.51 8.27
N GLN A 22 0.55 -9.79 7.38
CA GLN A 22 0.90 -9.67 5.97
C GLN A 22 2.24 -8.94 5.80
N ARG A 23 2.49 -7.91 6.63
CA ARG A 23 3.77 -7.21 6.67
C ARG A 23 4.89 -8.14 7.13
N ILE A 24 4.70 -8.87 8.23
CA ILE A 24 5.69 -9.84 8.75
C ILE A 24 5.97 -10.93 7.71
N ALA A 25 4.92 -11.49 7.08
CA ALA A 25 5.07 -12.50 6.04
C ALA A 25 5.82 -11.95 4.80
N LEU A 26 5.57 -10.69 4.42
CA LEU A 26 6.30 -10.03 3.35
C LEU A 26 7.78 -9.80 3.74
N GLU A 27 8.04 -9.30 4.95
CA GLU A 27 9.40 -9.09 5.48
C GLU A 27 10.19 -10.40 5.53
N GLN A 28 9.59 -11.49 6.02
CA GLN A 28 10.20 -12.82 6.03
C GLN A 28 10.49 -13.35 4.62
N CYS A 29 9.54 -13.16 3.69
CA CYS A 29 9.73 -13.54 2.29
C CYS A 29 10.92 -12.80 1.66
N LEU A 30 11.00 -11.48 1.88
CA LEU A 30 12.09 -10.64 1.39
C LEU A 30 13.45 -11.02 1.99
N GLN A 31 13.51 -11.30 3.29
CA GLN A 31 14.75 -11.67 3.98
C GLN A 31 15.29 -13.04 3.54
N SER A 32 14.40 -14.00 3.27
CA SER A 32 14.80 -15.37 2.90
C SER A 32 15.34 -15.50 1.46
N ARG A 33 15.21 -14.47 0.62
CA ARG A 33 15.40 -14.56 -0.85
C ARG A 33 16.05 -13.32 -1.47
N ILE A 34 17.06 -12.76 -0.79
CA ILE A 34 17.75 -11.51 -1.18
C ILE A 34 18.30 -11.50 -2.63
N ASN A 35 18.56 -12.68 -3.23
CA ASN A 35 19.14 -12.82 -4.56
C ASN A 35 18.17 -13.30 -5.66
N ASP A 36 16.92 -13.61 -5.33
CA ASP A 36 15.92 -14.08 -6.30
C ASP A 36 15.10 -12.89 -6.84
N ASP A 37 14.36 -13.07 -7.95
CA ASP A 37 13.41 -12.04 -8.42
C ASP A 37 12.27 -11.89 -7.42
N ILE A 38 12.50 -10.99 -6.46
CA ILE A 38 11.62 -10.63 -5.35
C ILE A 38 10.22 -10.27 -5.84
N ASN A 39 10.08 -9.72 -7.05
CA ASN A 39 8.77 -9.33 -7.59
C ASN A 39 7.91 -10.54 -7.95
N PHE A 40 8.50 -11.67 -8.28
CA PHE A 40 7.78 -12.90 -8.60
C PHE A 40 7.55 -13.76 -7.35
N VAL A 41 8.59 -13.93 -6.51
CA VAL A 41 8.55 -14.86 -5.37
C VAL A 41 7.63 -14.39 -4.25
N CYS A 42 7.63 -13.08 -3.94
CA CYS A 42 6.83 -12.50 -2.85
C CYS A 42 5.56 -11.79 -3.36
N GLN A 43 5.16 -12.04 -4.62
CA GLN A 43 4.05 -11.35 -5.28
C GLN A 43 2.74 -11.45 -4.48
N ARG A 44 2.43 -12.63 -3.93
CA ARG A 44 1.19 -12.86 -3.19
C ARG A 44 1.10 -12.01 -1.92
N GLN A 45 2.16 -11.98 -1.12
CA GLN A 45 2.23 -11.21 0.12
C GLN A 45 2.23 -9.71 -0.19
N LYS A 46 2.95 -9.30 -1.24
CA LYS A 46 2.96 -7.93 -1.75
C LYS A 46 1.57 -7.47 -2.18
N SER A 47 0.84 -8.30 -2.94
CA SER A 47 -0.52 -8.01 -3.39
C SER A 47 -1.49 -7.83 -2.22
N ALA A 48 -1.44 -8.70 -1.21
CA ALA A 48 -2.32 -8.59 -0.04
C ALA A 48 -2.06 -7.30 0.77
N TYR A 49 -0.79 -6.90 0.91
CA TYR A 49 -0.42 -5.66 1.59
C TYR A 49 -0.84 -4.42 0.78
N LEU A 50 -0.63 -4.43 -0.54
CA LEU A 50 -1.05 -3.34 -1.44
C LEU A 50 -2.57 -3.22 -1.54
N GLU A 51 -3.31 -4.33 -1.44
CA GLU A 51 -4.77 -4.34 -1.39
C GLU A 51 -5.30 -3.57 -0.16
N GLY A 52 -4.64 -3.70 0.99
CA GLY A 52 -4.96 -2.91 2.17
C GLY A 52 -4.78 -1.42 1.95
N ILE A 53 -3.68 -1.03 1.30
CA ILE A 53 -3.44 0.37 0.92
C ILE A 53 -4.55 0.87 -0.02
N ALA A 54 -4.89 0.06 -1.03
CA ALA A 54 -5.93 0.39 -1.99
C ALA A 54 -7.30 0.60 -1.32
N LYS A 55 -7.69 -0.31 -0.41
CA LYS A 55 -9.01 -0.28 0.23
C LYS A 55 -9.16 0.76 1.34
N LEU A 56 -8.07 1.12 2.04
CA LEU A 56 -8.14 2.02 3.19
C LEU A 56 -7.79 3.47 2.85
N PHE A 57 -6.81 3.69 1.97
CA PHE A 57 -6.34 5.04 1.67
C PHE A 57 -6.75 5.52 0.28
N CYS A 58 -6.76 4.62 -0.70
CA CYS A 58 -7.00 4.95 -2.11
C CYS A 58 -8.33 4.40 -2.63
N LYS A 59 -9.33 4.23 -1.75
CA LYS A 59 -10.57 3.52 -2.08
C LYS A 59 -11.29 4.13 -3.28
N ARG A 60 -11.35 5.47 -3.32
CA ARG A 60 -12.05 6.19 -4.39
C ARG A 60 -11.39 5.94 -5.75
N GLU A 61 -10.07 6.06 -5.82
CA GLU A 61 -9.29 5.85 -7.03
C GLU A 61 -9.31 4.37 -7.44
N TYR A 62 -9.24 3.46 -6.47
CA TYR A 62 -9.34 2.02 -6.69
C TYR A 62 -10.71 1.62 -7.27
N ASP A 63 -11.81 2.06 -6.64
CA ASP A 63 -13.17 1.74 -7.08
C ASP A 63 -13.42 2.31 -8.49
N ALA A 64 -12.94 3.52 -8.78
CA ALA A 64 -13.00 4.11 -10.12
C ALA A 64 -12.23 3.27 -11.17
N GLY A 65 -11.02 2.82 -10.83
CA GLY A 65 -10.23 1.91 -11.67
C GLY A 65 -10.94 0.59 -11.93
N VAL A 66 -11.49 -0.05 -10.90
CA VAL A 66 -12.24 -1.32 -11.02
C VAL A 66 -13.48 -1.14 -11.90
N LEU A 67 -14.22 -0.05 -11.73
CA LEU A 67 -15.39 0.26 -12.57
C LEU A 67 -15.00 0.44 -14.04
N CYS A 68 -13.94 1.20 -14.31
CA CYS A 68 -13.45 1.38 -15.67
C CYS A 68 -12.98 0.04 -16.28
N GLN A 69 -12.18 -0.74 -15.55
CA GLN A 69 -11.66 -2.02 -16.03
C GLN A 69 -12.78 -2.99 -16.38
N ARG A 70 -13.84 -3.05 -15.56
CA ARG A 70 -15.02 -3.87 -15.85
C ARG A 70 -15.76 -3.43 -17.11
N ALA A 71 -15.82 -2.13 -17.38
CA ALA A 71 -16.48 -1.59 -18.57
C ALA A 71 -15.64 -1.77 -19.84
N ALA A 72 -14.31 -1.63 -19.74
CA ALA A 72 -13.38 -1.68 -20.88
C ALA A 72 -12.99 -3.11 -21.31
N GLY A 73 -13.16 -4.10 -20.44
CA GLY A 73 -12.77 -5.49 -20.74
C GLY A 73 -11.29 -5.59 -21.09
N ASP A 74 -10.94 -6.26 -22.18
CA ASP A 74 -9.54 -6.48 -22.59
C ASP A 74 -8.77 -5.20 -22.95
N ARG A 75 -9.48 -4.09 -23.23
CA ARG A 75 -8.86 -2.80 -23.59
C ARG A 75 -8.56 -1.92 -22.39
N TRP A 76 -8.77 -2.41 -21.18
CA TRP A 76 -8.62 -1.63 -19.94
C TRP A 76 -7.26 -0.93 -19.81
N ALA A 77 -6.18 -1.54 -20.33
CA ALA A 77 -4.84 -0.96 -20.25
C ALA A 77 -4.74 0.40 -20.97
N THR A 78 -5.48 0.55 -22.08
CA THR A 78 -5.52 1.78 -22.87
C THR A 78 -6.68 2.68 -22.42
N ASP A 79 -7.88 2.10 -22.26
CA ASP A 79 -9.11 2.87 -22.07
C ASP A 79 -9.24 3.42 -20.64
N CYS A 80 -8.56 2.82 -19.66
CA CYS A 80 -8.59 3.23 -18.25
C CYS A 80 -7.27 3.86 -17.80
N PHE A 81 -6.46 4.38 -18.73
CA PHE A 81 -5.15 4.96 -18.41
C PHE A 81 -5.23 6.03 -17.32
N LYS A 82 -6.25 6.90 -17.38
CA LYS A 82 -6.46 7.98 -16.43
C LYS A 82 -6.69 7.46 -15.01
N GLU A 83 -7.57 6.48 -14.84
CA GLU A 83 -7.92 5.88 -13.56
C GLU A 83 -6.73 5.10 -12.98
N ASN A 84 -5.99 4.38 -13.84
CA ASN A 84 -4.76 3.69 -13.46
C ASN A 84 -3.69 4.67 -12.95
N VAL A 85 -3.51 5.80 -13.64
CA VAL A 85 -2.57 6.86 -13.22
C VAL A 85 -3.01 7.49 -11.88
N ALA A 86 -4.29 7.79 -11.72
CA ALA A 86 -4.81 8.36 -10.47
C ALA A 86 -4.60 7.40 -9.27
N PHE A 87 -4.87 6.11 -9.47
CA PHE A 87 -4.61 5.09 -8.46
C PHE A 87 -3.10 4.95 -8.15
N GLY A 88 -2.25 4.96 -9.18
CA GLY A 88 -0.80 4.94 -9.03
C GLY A 88 -0.26 6.14 -8.23
N GLN A 89 -0.76 7.35 -8.50
CA GLN A 89 -0.39 8.56 -7.76
C GLN A 89 -0.85 8.52 -6.30
N CYS A 90 -2.06 8.01 -6.04
CA CYS A 90 -2.55 7.84 -4.69
C CYS A 90 -1.67 6.87 -3.90
N THR A 91 -1.40 5.69 -4.47
CA THR A 91 -0.59 4.65 -3.81
C THR A 91 0.84 5.11 -3.54
N ASP A 92 1.51 5.77 -4.49
CA ASP A 92 2.85 6.33 -4.29
C ASP A 92 2.89 7.35 -3.14
N ARG A 93 1.91 8.26 -3.09
CA ARG A 93 1.77 9.24 -2.01
C ARG A 93 1.59 8.56 -0.66
N VAL A 94 0.68 7.58 -0.57
CA VAL A 94 0.39 6.87 0.69
C VAL A 94 1.60 6.09 1.17
N LEU A 95 2.31 5.41 0.27
CA LEU A 95 3.55 4.68 0.62
C LEU A 95 4.60 5.62 1.23
N LYS A 96 4.81 6.80 0.64
CA LYS A 96 5.72 7.81 1.20
C LYS A 96 5.29 8.29 2.58
N GLN A 97 3.99 8.54 2.77
CA GLN A 97 3.45 8.98 4.06
C GLN A 97 3.53 7.89 5.14
N LEU A 98 3.26 6.62 4.79
CA LEU A 98 3.42 5.47 5.67
C LEU A 98 4.89 5.26 6.06
N TYR A 99 5.82 5.45 5.13
CA TYR A 99 7.25 5.40 5.42
C TYR A 99 7.65 6.45 6.47
N VAL A 100 7.23 7.71 6.29
CA VAL A 100 7.48 8.77 7.28
C VAL A 100 6.81 8.45 8.63
N TYR A 101 5.56 7.99 8.62
CA TYR A 101 4.85 7.59 9.83
C TYR A 101 5.61 6.50 10.60
N ASN A 102 6.08 5.46 9.90
CA ASN A 102 6.85 4.37 10.48
C ASN A 102 8.20 4.84 11.02
N LEU A 103 8.92 5.72 10.33
CA LEU A 103 10.15 6.33 10.86
C LEU A 103 9.89 7.12 12.15
N GLU A 104 8.82 7.91 12.19
CA GLU A 104 8.45 8.71 13.36
C GLU A 104 8.00 7.84 14.55
N HIS A 105 7.28 6.74 14.30
CA HIS A 105 6.79 5.84 15.35
C HIS A 105 7.85 4.83 15.82
N ASN A 106 8.70 4.31 14.93
CA ASN A 106 9.80 3.43 15.33
C ASN A 106 10.90 4.19 16.07
N LYS A 107 11.17 5.46 15.74
CA LYS A 107 12.08 6.31 16.54
C LYS A 107 11.58 6.57 17.96
N LYS A 108 10.27 6.45 18.23
CA LYS A 108 9.70 6.58 19.58
C LYS A 108 9.83 5.31 20.42
N ASN A 109 10.43 4.23 19.89
CA ASN A 109 10.69 3.00 20.64
C ASN A 109 12.19 2.87 20.95
N PRO A 110 12.71 3.52 22.02
CA PRO A 110 14.14 3.50 22.37
C PRO A 110 14.65 2.13 22.88
N ARG A 111 13.85 1.06 22.80
CA ARG A 111 14.21 -0.31 23.18
C ARG A 111 14.46 -1.25 21.99
N ALA A 112 14.52 -0.72 20.76
CA ALA A 112 14.73 -1.53 19.56
C ALA A 112 16.22 -1.76 19.18
N ASN A 113 17.17 -1.36 20.04
CA ASN A 113 18.60 -1.71 19.93
C ASN A 113 19.06 -2.42 21.20
#